data_AF-A0A4Q5UZF2-F1
#
_entry.id   AF-A0A4Q5UZF2-F1
#
_cell.length_a   1.000
_cell.length_b   1.000
_cell.length_c   1.000
_cell.angle_alpha   90.00
_cell.angle_beta   90.00
_cell.angle_gamma   90.00
#
_symmetry.space_group_name_H-M   'P 1'
#
loop_
_entity.id
_entity.type
_entity.pdbx_description
1 polymer ?
#
loop_
_entity_poly.entity_id
_entity_poly.type
_entity_poly.pdbx_seq_one_letter_code
_entity_poly.pdbx_strand_id
1 'polypeptide(L)'
;MKLMVSVLSFILLSVTSVSGQYGDAYHRADVEKINKERKAYTDAYIDALRYNRNTTIKNSSPNNGSAADAARQLADIFAGRAGRETAAQKAERLKRESENYELYLKKKAEDEQKYSDYRKDDEERRNSILLPMKALYKAAGFTGYETEILGYSHLHSKLTSDKQKNIYSFEFVPQSVAAKDALIEFNNRFNSASFEELFDLVSSFNIAAFTALTSLQKLEKRFPEKKAIIGASYMMHTASFWGKYNDNTYLPQYDKAEEGVKKTMLDIFRNWLKTYPEGAMMVASQAHPQYNPLKIIAAQTFENGDYDEAAQVAILALQAPLLWKDDLGKSRDAIAAFSNIFRHPKHKKLYLFTAADIKGIAENHGLPARMVIEWLTGEETDKYTTAGKWRDEYAHTFKLTYGESGYDKILKELGENGDGDALNAYAYGLAFGVSKGKPASAVALWNKAADSGSSWAMYNLLLATKWGFKWYGPKDLQAAREKLKTFKPATKFDQYVYNNKINEMRSF
;
A
#
# COMPACT_ATOMS: atom_id res chain seq x y z
N MET A 1 -45.16 -20.02 35.86
CA MET A 1 -44.22 -19.30 34.96
C MET A 1 -42.97 -18.83 35.73
N LYS A 2 -42.28 -19.79 36.38
CA LYS A 2 -41.05 -19.60 37.17
C LYS A 2 -40.26 -20.90 37.03
N LEU A 3 -39.59 -21.11 35.90
CA LEU A 3 -38.58 -22.16 35.72
C LEU A 3 -37.87 -22.00 34.36
N MET A 4 -37.25 -20.84 34.08
CA MET A 4 -36.49 -20.70 32.83
C MET A 4 -35.30 -19.73 32.89
N VAL A 5 -34.90 -19.30 34.09
CA VAL A 5 -33.78 -18.36 34.28
C VAL A 5 -32.53 -19.02 34.87
N SER A 6 -32.60 -20.28 35.34
CA SER A 6 -31.48 -20.92 36.03
C SER A 6 -30.65 -21.91 35.18
N VAL A 7 -31.04 -22.21 33.93
CA VAL A 7 -30.30 -23.16 33.07
C VAL A 7 -29.33 -22.45 32.12
N LEU A 8 -29.57 -21.17 31.78
CA LEU A 8 -28.69 -20.42 30.88
C LEU A 8 -27.39 -19.96 31.54
N SER A 9 -27.37 -19.80 32.87
CA SER A 9 -26.17 -19.37 33.62
C SER A 9 -25.17 -20.51 33.87
N PHE A 10 -25.57 -21.77 33.68
CA PHE A 10 -24.68 -22.93 33.88
C PHE A 10 -23.95 -23.36 32.59
N ILE A 11 -24.42 -22.92 31.41
CA ILE A 11 -23.80 -23.25 30.10
C ILE A 11 -22.69 -22.24 29.73
N LEU A 12 -22.70 -21.03 30.30
CA LEU A 12 -21.68 -20.00 30.03
C LEU A 12 -20.42 -20.12 30.91
N LEU A 13 -20.44 -20.92 31.97
CA LEU A 13 -19.28 -21.16 32.85
C LEU A 13 -18.50 -22.44 32.53
N SER A 14 -18.99 -23.30 31.63
CA SER A 14 -18.31 -24.53 31.21
C SER A 14 -17.56 -24.41 29.88
N VAL A 15 -17.66 -23.28 29.17
CA VAL A 15 -16.97 -23.06 27.88
C VAL A 15 -15.59 -22.39 28.07
N THR A 16 -15.33 -21.75 29.20
CA THR A 16 -14.03 -21.10 29.49
C THR A 16 -12.97 -22.02 30.08
N SER A 17 -13.33 -23.24 30.52
CA SER A 17 -12.37 -24.23 31.04
C SER A 17 -11.92 -25.27 30.00
N VAL A 18 -12.60 -25.35 28.85
CA VAL A 18 -12.27 -26.33 27.80
C VAL A 18 -11.17 -25.82 26.86
N SER A 19 -11.06 -24.49 26.66
CA SER A 19 -10.03 -23.89 25.78
C SER A 19 -8.60 -23.98 26.34
N GLY A 20 -8.44 -24.14 27.66
CA GLY A 20 -7.15 -24.38 28.30
C GLY A 20 -6.59 -25.79 28.11
N GLN A 21 -7.46 -26.80 27.94
CA GLN A 21 -7.04 -28.19 27.72
C GLN A 21 -6.69 -28.50 26.26
N TYR A 22 -7.28 -27.79 25.29
CA TYR A 22 -6.98 -27.98 23.87
C TYR A 22 -5.63 -27.36 23.45
N GLY A 23 -5.21 -26.25 24.07
CA GLY A 23 -3.88 -25.67 23.81
C GLY A 23 -2.74 -26.59 24.26
N ASP A 24 -2.90 -27.28 25.38
CA ASP A 24 -1.88 -28.14 25.99
C ASP A 24 -1.61 -29.43 25.19
N ALA A 25 -2.65 -29.98 24.53
CA ALA A 25 -2.53 -31.17 23.68
C ALA A 25 -1.87 -30.87 22.32
N TYR A 26 -2.18 -29.73 21.70
CA TYR A 26 -1.54 -29.30 20.45
C TYR A 26 -0.07 -28.93 20.67
N HIS A 27 0.28 -28.31 21.81
CA HIS A 27 1.66 -27.98 22.12
C HIS A 27 2.51 -29.19 22.49
N ARG A 28 1.96 -30.23 23.14
CA ARG A 28 2.68 -31.52 23.28
C ARG A 28 2.98 -32.14 21.92
N ALA A 29 2.02 -32.13 21.00
CA ALA A 29 2.21 -32.68 19.66
C ALA A 29 3.26 -31.90 18.85
N ASP A 30 3.27 -30.56 18.93
CA ASP A 30 4.28 -29.72 18.25
C ASP A 30 5.67 -29.83 18.89
N VAL A 31 5.76 -29.90 20.21
CA VAL A 31 7.03 -30.13 20.92
C VAL A 31 7.56 -31.55 20.64
N GLU A 32 6.71 -32.57 20.61
CA GLU A 32 7.10 -33.92 20.17
C GLU A 32 7.55 -33.94 18.72
N LYS A 33 6.86 -33.21 17.83
CA LYS A 33 7.22 -33.09 16.42
C LYS A 33 8.57 -32.38 16.24
N ILE A 34 8.79 -31.24 16.88
CA ILE A 34 10.07 -30.51 16.87
C ILE A 34 11.21 -31.37 17.44
N ASN A 35 10.95 -32.12 18.51
CA ASN A 35 11.93 -33.03 19.09
C ASN A 35 12.23 -34.23 18.17
N LYS A 36 11.22 -34.74 17.46
CA LYS A 36 11.38 -35.80 16.45
C LYS A 36 12.16 -35.31 15.23
N GLU A 37 11.90 -34.09 14.76
CA GLU A 37 12.63 -33.45 13.66
C GLU A 37 14.09 -33.14 14.04
N ARG A 38 14.33 -32.63 15.26
CA ARG A 38 15.69 -32.44 15.80
C ARG A 38 16.46 -33.75 15.90
N LYS A 39 15.81 -34.83 16.36
CA LYS A 39 16.42 -36.16 16.42
C LYS A 39 16.76 -36.69 15.03
N ALA A 40 15.82 -36.61 14.08
CA ALA A 40 16.06 -37.02 12.69
C ALA A 40 17.19 -36.22 12.02
N TYR A 41 17.27 -34.91 12.28
CA TYR A 41 18.37 -34.06 11.79
C TYR A 41 19.71 -34.46 12.40
N THR A 42 19.74 -34.74 13.70
CA THR A 42 20.96 -35.17 14.40
C THR A 42 21.43 -36.54 13.91
N ASP A 43 20.51 -37.48 13.74
CA ASP A 43 20.80 -38.82 13.22
C ASP A 43 21.30 -38.75 11.76
N ALA A 44 20.66 -37.93 10.90
CA ALA A 44 21.10 -37.71 9.53
C ALA A 44 22.47 -37.02 9.44
N TYR A 45 22.77 -36.11 10.36
CA TYR A 45 24.08 -35.46 10.45
C TYR A 45 25.19 -36.42 10.92
N ILE A 46 24.89 -37.30 11.89
CA ILE A 46 25.79 -38.38 12.32
C ILE A 46 26.04 -39.36 11.17
N ASP A 47 25.00 -39.73 10.42
CA ASP A 47 25.14 -40.61 9.26
C ASP A 47 25.89 -39.94 8.11
N ALA A 48 25.75 -38.62 7.90
CA ALA A 48 26.57 -37.87 6.94
C ALA A 48 28.06 -37.86 7.33
N LEU A 49 28.37 -37.73 8.63
CA LEU A 49 29.74 -37.85 9.15
C LEU A 49 30.28 -39.29 9.02
N ARG A 50 29.44 -40.32 9.18
CA ARG A 50 29.79 -41.73 8.91
C ARG A 50 29.95 -42.02 7.42
N TYR A 51 29.20 -41.36 6.55
CA TYR A 51 29.35 -41.49 5.09
C TYR A 51 30.68 -40.87 4.63
N ASN A 52 31.10 -39.76 5.24
CA ASN A 52 32.44 -39.18 5.07
C ASN A 52 33.58 -40.09 5.59
N ARG A 53 33.26 -41.08 6.45
CA ARG A 53 34.18 -42.15 6.90
C ARG A 53 34.46 -43.19 5.82
N ASN A 54 33.54 -43.38 4.88
CA ASN A 54 33.55 -44.48 3.90
C ASN A 54 33.78 -44.01 2.45
N THR A 55 33.82 -42.71 2.21
CA THR A 55 34.22 -42.16 0.91
C THR A 55 35.74 -42.18 0.82
N THR A 56 36.26 -43.03 -0.06
CA THR A 56 37.69 -43.10 -0.35
C THR A 56 38.11 -41.79 -1.02
N ILE A 57 38.85 -40.93 -0.30
CA ILE A 57 39.57 -39.81 -0.91
C ILE A 57 40.66 -40.43 -1.80
N LYS A 58 40.34 -40.59 -3.09
CA LYS A 58 41.37 -40.80 -4.11
C LYS A 58 42.14 -39.47 -4.23
N ASN A 59 43.43 -39.55 -3.92
CA ASN A 59 44.47 -38.53 -4.14
C ASN A 59 44.64 -37.49 -3.03
N SER A 60 45.36 -37.85 -1.96
CA SER A 60 46.28 -36.92 -1.30
C SER A 60 47.32 -37.65 -0.44
N SER A 61 48.55 -37.20 -0.60
CA SER A 61 49.85 -37.58 -0.01
C SER A 61 49.87 -38.17 1.42
N PRO A 62 50.88 -39.00 1.79
CA PRO A 62 50.92 -39.79 3.03
C PRO A 62 51.14 -39.03 4.35
N ASN A 63 51.11 -37.68 4.37
CA ASN A 63 51.58 -36.91 5.52
C ASN A 63 50.50 -36.17 6.36
N ASN A 64 49.20 -36.42 6.17
CA ASN A 64 48.15 -35.76 6.97
C ASN A 64 47.27 -36.76 7.73
N GLY A 65 47.82 -37.35 8.79
CA GLY A 65 47.07 -38.12 9.81
C GLY A 65 46.24 -37.25 10.77
N SER A 66 45.63 -36.14 10.34
CA SER A 66 44.91 -35.23 11.26
C SER A 66 43.44 -35.00 10.92
N ALA A 67 43.02 -35.07 9.65
CA ALA A 67 41.64 -34.71 9.27
C ALA A 67 40.63 -35.85 9.53
N ALA A 68 40.98 -37.10 9.20
CA ALA A 68 40.11 -38.26 9.42
C ALA A 68 40.01 -38.63 10.92
N ASP A 69 41.08 -38.45 11.68
CA ASP A 69 41.09 -38.69 13.12
C ASP A 69 40.44 -37.56 13.91
N ALA A 70 40.52 -36.29 13.46
CA ALA A 70 39.71 -35.20 14.00
C ALA A 70 38.21 -35.39 13.72
N ALA A 71 37.86 -35.89 12.53
CA ALA A 71 36.47 -36.24 12.21
C ALA A 71 35.95 -37.41 13.06
N ARG A 72 36.80 -38.40 13.37
CA ARG A 72 36.49 -39.48 14.34
C ARG A 72 36.30 -38.94 15.75
N GLN A 73 37.23 -38.13 16.24
CA GLN A 73 37.10 -37.52 17.57
C GLN A 73 35.86 -36.63 17.67
N LEU A 74 35.53 -35.84 16.63
CA LEU A 74 34.28 -35.07 16.59
C LEU A 74 33.05 -35.99 16.59
N ALA A 75 33.02 -37.04 15.77
CA ALA A 75 31.92 -38.00 15.74
C ALA A 75 31.75 -38.76 17.07
N ASP A 76 32.86 -39.11 17.74
CA ASP A 76 32.85 -39.79 19.04
C ASP A 76 32.51 -38.83 20.19
N ILE A 77 32.96 -37.56 20.14
CA ILE A 77 32.54 -36.50 21.05
C ILE A 77 31.05 -36.21 20.87
N PHE A 78 30.53 -36.19 19.64
CA PHE A 78 29.11 -36.00 19.37
C PHE A 78 28.27 -37.24 19.70
N ALA A 79 28.77 -38.46 19.51
CA ALA A 79 28.10 -39.69 19.95
C ALA A 79 28.09 -39.82 21.49
N GLY A 80 29.17 -39.37 22.16
CA GLY A 80 29.26 -39.27 23.62
C GLY A 80 28.39 -38.15 24.19
N ARG A 81 28.24 -37.02 23.48
CA ARG A 81 27.30 -35.92 23.83
C ARG A 81 25.85 -36.23 23.45
N ALA A 82 25.62 -37.08 22.45
CA ALA A 82 24.35 -37.75 22.19
C ALA A 82 24.09 -38.89 23.20
N GLY A 83 24.85 -38.92 24.30
CA GLY A 83 24.55 -39.67 25.50
C GLY A 83 23.10 -39.46 25.89
N ARG A 84 22.39 -40.58 25.98
CA ARG A 84 21.00 -40.67 26.44
C ARG A 84 20.88 -39.84 27.70
N GLU A 85 20.14 -38.73 27.62
CA GLU A 85 19.70 -37.97 28.78
C GLU A 85 19.20 -38.99 29.82
N THR A 86 19.84 -39.05 30.99
CA THR A 86 19.41 -40.00 32.02
C THR A 86 17.96 -39.69 32.40
N ALA A 87 17.20 -40.68 32.88
CA ALA A 87 15.81 -40.45 33.28
C ALA A 87 15.68 -39.27 34.28
N ALA A 88 16.69 -39.08 35.14
CA ALA A 88 16.79 -37.95 36.06
C ALA A 88 17.02 -36.60 35.37
N GLN A 89 17.95 -36.51 34.42
CA GLN A 89 18.22 -35.28 33.66
C GLN A 89 17.02 -34.88 32.79
N LYS A 90 16.33 -35.87 32.21
CA LYS A 90 15.12 -35.65 31.41
C LYS A 90 13.98 -35.14 32.28
N ALA A 91 13.80 -35.70 33.47
CA ALA A 91 12.82 -35.23 34.43
C ALA A 91 13.14 -33.80 34.91
N GLU A 92 14.41 -33.46 35.15
CA GLU A 92 14.83 -32.12 35.55
C GLU A 92 14.62 -31.08 34.43
N ARG A 93 14.97 -31.42 33.19
CA ARG A 93 14.73 -30.54 32.04
C ARG A 93 13.24 -30.31 31.80
N LEU A 94 12.43 -31.37 31.81
CA LEU A 94 10.97 -31.25 31.66
C LEU A 94 10.35 -30.43 32.79
N LYS A 95 10.85 -30.56 34.02
CA LYS A 95 10.43 -29.74 35.16
C LYS A 95 10.80 -28.27 34.97
N ARG A 96 12.03 -27.97 34.51
CA ARG A 96 12.47 -26.60 34.23
C ARG A 96 11.70 -25.99 33.05
N GLU A 97 11.40 -26.78 32.03
CA GLU A 97 10.56 -26.37 30.89
C GLU A 97 9.12 -26.07 31.33
N SER A 98 8.53 -26.90 32.21
CA SER A 98 7.20 -26.62 32.77
C SER A 98 7.19 -25.37 33.65
N GLU A 99 8.20 -25.20 34.52
CA GLU A 99 8.32 -24.00 35.37
C GLU A 99 8.51 -22.73 34.54
N ASN A 100 9.35 -22.78 33.49
CA ASN A 100 9.53 -21.65 32.56
C ASN A 100 8.25 -21.34 31.79
N TYR A 101 7.48 -22.37 31.42
CA TYR A 101 6.20 -22.20 30.72
C TYR A 101 5.12 -21.60 31.64
N GLU A 102 5.03 -22.05 32.90
CA GLU A 102 4.14 -21.44 33.89
C GLU A 102 4.51 -19.97 34.15
N LEU A 103 5.81 -19.65 34.26
CA LEU A 103 6.29 -18.29 34.39
C LEU A 103 5.92 -17.43 33.15
N TYR A 104 6.06 -18.00 31.96
CA TYR A 104 5.64 -17.36 30.70
C TYR A 104 4.13 -17.10 30.68
N LEU A 105 3.30 -18.07 31.06
CA LEU A 105 1.85 -17.91 31.13
C LEU A 105 1.45 -16.84 32.13
N LYS A 106 2.08 -16.81 33.31
CA LYS A 106 1.85 -15.78 34.32
C LYS A 106 2.22 -14.39 33.80
N LYS A 107 3.40 -14.25 33.19
CA LYS A 107 3.85 -12.98 32.60
C LYS A 107 2.91 -12.52 31.46
N LYS A 108 2.47 -13.45 30.61
CA LYS A 108 1.51 -13.17 29.54
C LYS A 108 0.18 -12.68 30.10
N ALA A 109 -0.35 -13.32 31.14
CA ALA A 109 -1.58 -12.89 31.80
C ALA A 109 -1.43 -11.51 32.47
N GLU A 110 -0.29 -11.24 33.11
CA GLU A 110 0.04 -9.91 33.67
C GLU A 110 0.12 -8.83 32.58
N ASP A 111 0.78 -9.12 31.45
CA ASP A 111 0.88 -8.20 30.31
C ASP A 111 -0.49 -7.95 29.65
N GLU A 112 -1.33 -8.99 29.51
CA GLU A 112 -2.71 -8.87 29.00
C GLU A 112 -3.59 -8.02 29.92
N GLN A 113 -3.52 -8.24 31.24
CA GLN A 113 -4.26 -7.45 32.21
C GLN A 113 -3.82 -6.00 32.19
N LYS A 114 -2.50 -5.75 32.21
CA LYS A 114 -1.91 -4.42 32.13
C LYS A 114 -2.33 -3.69 30.85
N TYR A 115 -2.33 -4.38 29.71
CA TYR A 115 -2.81 -3.83 28.44
C TYR A 115 -4.32 -3.51 28.46
N SER A 116 -5.13 -4.36 29.10
CA SER A 116 -6.56 -4.10 29.29
C SER A 116 -6.81 -2.83 30.11
N ASP A 117 -6.11 -2.69 31.24
CA ASP A 117 -6.23 -1.52 32.12
C ASP A 117 -5.78 -0.24 31.41
N TYR A 118 -4.69 -0.30 30.64
CA TYR A 118 -4.25 0.83 29.82
C TYR A 118 -5.26 1.22 28.75
N ARG A 119 -5.88 0.26 28.06
CA ARG A 119 -6.91 0.58 27.06
C ARG A 119 -8.11 1.26 27.68
N LYS A 120 -8.54 0.81 28.86
CA LYS A 120 -9.67 1.41 29.57
C LYS A 120 -9.37 2.85 30.01
N ASP A 121 -8.20 3.09 30.60
CA ASP A 121 -7.76 4.44 31.01
C ASP A 121 -7.54 5.38 29.80
N ASP A 122 -7.02 4.86 28.68
CA ASP A 122 -6.89 5.60 27.43
C ASP A 122 -8.27 5.99 26.86
N GLU A 123 -9.21 5.05 26.85
CA GLU A 123 -10.58 5.26 26.39
C GLU A 123 -11.35 6.25 27.28
N GLU A 124 -11.25 6.15 28.60
CA GLU A 124 -11.88 7.08 29.54
C GLU A 124 -11.36 8.51 29.33
N ARG A 125 -10.04 8.69 29.21
CA ARG A 125 -9.44 10.01 28.92
C ARG A 125 -9.88 10.57 27.58
N ARG A 126 -9.86 9.76 26.51
CA ARG A 126 -10.36 10.16 25.20
C ARG A 126 -11.83 10.58 25.26
N ASN A 127 -12.65 9.76 25.91
CA ASN A 127 -14.10 9.94 25.96
C ASN A 127 -14.51 11.15 26.83
N SER A 128 -13.69 11.55 27.79
CA SER A 128 -13.91 12.76 28.60
C SER A 128 -13.99 14.05 27.76
N ILE A 129 -13.32 14.08 26.60
CA ILE A 129 -13.35 15.20 25.65
C ILE A 129 -14.35 14.91 24.52
N LEU A 130 -14.29 13.70 23.96
CA LEU A 130 -15.04 13.33 22.77
C LEU A 130 -16.56 13.28 23.01
N LEU A 131 -17.03 12.67 24.10
CA LEU A 131 -18.47 12.46 24.32
C LEU A 131 -19.24 13.77 24.53
N PRO A 132 -18.77 14.76 25.31
CA PRO A 132 -19.42 16.06 25.39
C PRO A 132 -19.55 16.76 24.04
N MET A 133 -18.53 16.67 23.19
CA MET A 133 -18.57 17.26 21.86
C MET A 133 -19.53 16.54 20.92
N LYS A 134 -19.54 15.19 20.92
CA LYS A 134 -20.56 14.42 20.18
C LYS A 134 -21.97 14.82 20.60
N ALA A 135 -22.21 14.97 21.91
CA ALA A 135 -23.52 15.38 22.44
C ALA A 135 -23.90 16.81 22.00
N LEU A 136 -22.95 17.73 21.98
CA LEU A 136 -23.14 19.11 21.51
C LEU A 136 -23.61 19.14 20.05
N TYR A 137 -22.92 18.44 19.14
CA TYR A 137 -23.31 18.40 17.73
C TYR A 137 -24.62 17.63 17.51
N LYS A 138 -24.87 16.56 18.27
CA LYS A 138 -26.13 15.84 18.21
C LYS A 138 -27.30 16.74 18.58
N ALA A 139 -27.14 17.57 19.62
CA ALA A 139 -28.17 18.53 20.04
C ALA A 139 -28.44 19.62 18.98
N ALA A 140 -27.43 19.99 18.19
CA ALA A 140 -27.59 20.94 17.07
C ALA A 140 -28.30 20.34 15.84
N GLY A 141 -28.44 19.01 15.78
CA GLY A 141 -29.18 18.32 14.71
C GLY A 141 -28.31 17.63 13.66
N PHE A 142 -27.01 17.49 13.87
CA PHE A 142 -26.14 16.71 12.98
C PHE A 142 -26.43 15.21 13.06
N THR A 143 -26.12 14.47 11.99
CA THR A 143 -26.34 13.02 11.93
C THR A 143 -25.31 12.23 12.73
N GLY A 144 -25.60 10.96 13.04
CA GLY A 144 -24.78 10.14 13.94
C GLY A 144 -23.29 10.10 13.58
N TYR A 145 -22.96 9.86 12.31
CA TYR A 145 -21.56 9.82 11.87
C TYR A 145 -20.91 11.22 11.82
N GLU A 146 -21.66 12.27 11.46
CA GLU A 146 -21.15 13.65 11.46
C GLU A 146 -20.86 14.14 12.87
N THR A 147 -21.69 13.76 13.87
CA THR A 147 -21.41 14.07 15.28
C THR A 147 -20.12 13.42 15.75
N GLU A 148 -19.77 12.24 15.24
CA GLU A 148 -18.51 11.57 15.55
C GLU A 148 -17.32 12.36 15.00
N ILE A 149 -17.38 12.75 13.73
CA ILE A 149 -16.29 13.45 13.05
C ILE A 149 -16.07 14.85 13.65
N LEU A 150 -17.16 15.61 13.79
CA LEU A 150 -17.12 16.92 14.44
C LEU A 150 -16.66 16.81 15.88
N GLY A 151 -17.04 15.75 16.62
CA GLY A 151 -16.53 15.47 17.95
C GLY A 151 -15.03 15.20 17.98
N TYR A 152 -14.53 14.38 17.05
CA TYR A 152 -13.11 14.07 16.93
C TYR A 152 -12.27 15.28 16.49
N SER A 153 -12.85 16.28 15.84
CA SER A 153 -12.12 17.50 15.46
C SER A 153 -11.53 18.24 16.67
N HIS A 154 -12.17 18.11 17.84
CA HIS A 154 -11.71 18.76 19.09
C HIS A 154 -10.73 17.91 19.90
N LEU A 155 -10.34 16.74 19.41
CA LEU A 155 -9.46 15.82 20.12
C LEU A 155 -8.06 15.85 19.50
N HIS A 156 -7.11 16.47 20.21
CA HIS A 156 -5.70 16.34 19.89
C HIS A 156 -5.09 15.16 20.66
N SER A 157 -4.23 14.37 20.01
CA SER A 157 -3.49 13.30 20.66
C SER A 157 -1.99 13.39 20.40
N LYS A 158 -1.20 13.13 21.44
CA LYS A 158 0.26 13.05 21.36
C LYS A 158 0.76 11.87 22.17
N LEU A 159 1.70 11.10 21.61
CA LEU A 159 2.38 10.06 22.38
C LEU A 159 3.27 10.67 23.47
N THR A 160 3.29 10.03 24.63
CA THR A 160 4.28 10.28 25.69
C THR A 160 5.70 10.08 25.18
N SER A 161 6.70 10.65 25.88
CA SER A 161 8.11 10.56 25.49
C SER A 161 8.63 9.12 25.37
N ASP A 162 8.08 8.21 26.18
CA ASP A 162 8.37 6.77 26.15
C ASP A 162 7.57 5.98 25.09
N LYS A 163 6.71 6.68 24.32
CA LYS A 163 5.81 6.12 23.30
C LYS A 163 4.83 5.04 23.82
N GLN A 164 4.58 5.01 25.13
CA GLN A 164 3.71 4.00 25.74
C GLN A 164 2.25 4.43 25.86
N LYS A 165 1.95 5.74 25.88
CA LYS A 165 0.60 6.25 26.13
C LYS A 165 0.25 7.42 25.23
N ASN A 166 -1.04 7.59 24.94
CA ASN A 166 -1.54 8.84 24.38
C ASN A 166 -1.86 9.84 25.50
N ILE A 167 -1.53 11.09 25.26
CA ILE A 167 -2.01 12.25 25.99
C ILE A 167 -3.06 12.88 25.09
N TYR A 168 -4.27 13.07 25.61
CA TYR A 168 -5.36 13.73 24.92
C TYR A 168 -5.55 15.14 25.45
N SER A 169 -5.77 16.11 24.57
CA SER A 169 -6.09 17.48 24.92
C SER A 169 -7.19 18.04 24.03
N PHE A 170 -7.96 18.99 24.58
CA PHE A 170 -8.98 19.70 23.82
C PHE A 170 -8.32 20.66 22.83
N GLU A 171 -8.75 20.61 21.58
CA GLU A 171 -8.36 21.53 20.52
C GLU A 171 -9.59 22.36 20.10
N PHE A 172 -9.47 23.68 20.15
CA PHE A 172 -10.55 24.54 19.68
C PHE A 172 -10.54 24.61 18.15
N VAL A 173 -11.61 24.11 17.52
CA VAL A 173 -11.79 24.15 16.06
C VAL A 173 -12.90 25.14 15.70
N PRO A 174 -12.56 26.38 15.29
CA PRO A 174 -13.54 27.43 14.99
C PRO A 174 -14.57 27.01 13.93
N GLN A 175 -14.14 26.27 12.91
CA GLN A 175 -14.98 25.84 11.79
C GLN A 175 -16.11 24.90 12.25
N SER A 176 -15.80 23.95 13.13
CA SER A 176 -16.78 23.03 13.70
C SER A 176 -17.83 23.77 14.55
N VAL A 177 -17.40 24.75 15.33
CA VAL A 177 -18.30 25.58 16.13
C VAL A 177 -19.20 26.45 15.24
N ALA A 178 -18.62 27.10 14.23
CA ALA A 178 -19.35 27.90 13.26
C ALA A 178 -20.41 27.08 12.50
N ALA A 179 -20.08 25.85 12.10
CA ALA A 179 -21.02 24.94 11.45
C ALA A 179 -22.23 24.63 12.35
N LYS A 180 -21.98 24.41 13.65
CA LYS A 180 -23.04 24.17 14.64
C LYS A 180 -23.96 25.38 14.78
N ASP A 181 -23.40 26.57 14.94
CA ASP A 181 -24.20 27.79 15.08
C ASP A 181 -25.00 28.09 13.80
N ALA A 182 -24.40 27.88 12.63
CA ALA A 182 -25.06 28.07 11.34
C ALA A 182 -26.22 27.09 11.11
N LEU A 183 -26.09 25.82 11.52
CA LEU A 183 -27.20 24.85 11.42
C LEU A 183 -28.37 25.21 12.35
N ILE A 184 -28.08 25.65 13.57
CA ILE A 184 -29.11 26.12 14.52
C ILE A 184 -29.86 27.31 13.91
N GLU A 185 -29.12 28.29 13.38
CA GLU A 185 -29.70 29.47 12.75
C GLU A 185 -30.52 29.13 11.51
N PHE A 186 -30.03 28.21 10.66
CA PHE A 186 -30.74 27.70 9.50
C PHE A 186 -32.10 27.10 9.90
N ASN A 187 -32.11 26.26 10.94
CA ASN A 187 -33.34 25.64 11.43
C ASN A 187 -34.32 26.67 12.01
N ASN A 188 -33.83 27.66 12.77
CA ASN A 188 -34.65 28.71 13.36
C ASN A 188 -35.28 29.63 12.30
N ARG A 189 -34.55 29.89 11.20
CA ARG A 189 -34.96 30.82 10.14
C ARG A 189 -35.52 30.15 8.89
N PHE A 190 -35.63 28.83 8.87
CA PHE A 190 -36.01 28.06 7.67
C PHE A 190 -37.33 28.52 7.04
N ASN A 191 -38.30 29.00 7.84
CA ASN A 191 -39.60 29.42 7.33
C ASN A 191 -39.70 30.93 7.01
N SER A 192 -38.74 31.75 7.46
CA SER A 192 -38.84 33.22 7.41
C SER A 192 -37.74 33.91 6.60
N ALA A 193 -36.53 33.35 6.54
CA ALA A 193 -35.41 33.94 5.79
C ALA A 193 -35.56 33.75 4.27
N SER A 194 -34.82 34.58 3.51
CA SER A 194 -34.67 34.50 2.07
C SER A 194 -33.85 33.28 1.62
N PHE A 195 -33.86 32.98 0.31
CA PHE A 195 -33.02 31.92 -0.26
C PHE A 195 -31.54 32.21 -0.02
N GLU A 196 -31.09 33.43 -0.30
CA GLU A 196 -29.69 33.84 -0.23
C GLU A 196 -29.14 33.71 1.20
N GLU A 197 -29.91 34.14 2.21
CA GLU A 197 -29.53 33.99 3.63
C GLU A 197 -29.42 32.52 4.06
N LEU A 198 -30.37 31.67 3.66
CA LEU A 198 -30.33 30.26 4.03
C LEU A 198 -29.24 29.50 3.28
N PHE A 199 -28.98 29.85 2.03
CA PHE A 199 -27.94 29.22 1.22
C PHE A 199 -26.53 29.55 1.76
N ASP A 200 -26.31 30.78 2.24
CA ASP A 200 -25.07 31.19 2.90
C ASP A 200 -24.83 30.41 4.21
N LEU A 201 -25.89 30.18 4.99
CA LEU A 201 -25.81 29.32 6.18
C LEU A 201 -25.42 27.89 5.82
N VAL A 202 -25.98 27.30 4.76
CA VAL A 202 -25.59 25.95 4.32
C VAL A 202 -24.11 25.87 3.94
N SER A 203 -23.58 26.92 3.31
CA SER A 203 -22.15 27.03 3.00
C SER A 203 -21.28 27.00 4.25
N SER A 204 -21.78 27.55 5.37
CA SER A 204 -21.08 27.63 6.65
C SER A 204 -21.01 26.31 7.42
N PHE A 205 -21.83 25.31 7.08
CA PHE A 205 -21.76 23.96 7.66
C PHE A 205 -21.44 22.86 6.64
N ASN A 206 -20.77 23.21 5.54
CA ASN A 206 -20.33 22.26 4.51
C ASN A 206 -19.29 21.23 4.97
N ILE A 207 -18.71 21.39 6.16
CA ILE A 207 -17.89 20.36 6.81
C ILE A 207 -18.71 19.14 7.25
N ALA A 208 -20.04 19.25 7.30
CA ALA A 208 -20.98 18.16 7.53
C ALA A 208 -21.76 17.92 6.23
N ALA A 209 -21.16 17.14 5.32
CA ALA A 209 -21.58 17.09 3.92
C ALA A 209 -23.02 16.61 3.73
N PHE A 210 -23.49 15.68 4.56
CA PHE A 210 -24.84 15.13 4.43
C PHE A 210 -25.88 16.05 5.08
N THR A 211 -25.54 16.68 6.20
CA THR A 211 -26.37 17.76 6.76
C THR A 211 -26.50 18.93 5.78
N ALA A 212 -25.41 19.33 5.11
CA ALA A 212 -25.43 20.33 4.04
C ALA A 212 -26.32 19.90 2.87
N LEU A 213 -26.13 18.68 2.35
CA LEU A 213 -26.93 18.12 1.27
C LEU A 213 -28.43 18.10 1.60
N THR A 214 -28.80 17.56 2.76
CA THR A 214 -30.21 17.47 3.17
C THR A 214 -30.83 18.86 3.38
N SER A 215 -30.05 19.84 3.83
CA SER A 215 -30.48 21.23 3.94
C SER A 215 -30.70 21.88 2.57
N LEU A 216 -29.82 21.65 1.60
CA LEU A 216 -30.03 22.07 0.20
C LEU A 216 -31.27 21.43 -0.42
N GLN A 217 -31.54 20.14 -0.15
CA GLN A 217 -32.76 19.48 -0.61
C GLN A 217 -34.03 20.09 0.03
N LYS A 218 -33.97 20.57 1.27
CA LYS A 218 -35.06 21.34 1.89
C LYS A 218 -35.25 22.69 1.21
N LEU A 219 -34.16 23.39 0.87
CA LEU A 219 -34.21 24.63 0.09
C LEU A 219 -34.81 24.42 -1.29
N GLU A 220 -34.48 23.31 -1.98
CA GLU A 220 -35.03 23.00 -3.30
C GLU A 220 -36.57 22.87 -3.25
N LYS A 221 -37.10 22.30 -2.16
CA LYS A 221 -38.55 22.19 -1.94
C LYS A 221 -39.22 23.52 -1.63
N ARG A 222 -38.53 24.40 -0.89
CA ARG A 222 -39.06 25.72 -0.49
C ARG A 222 -38.96 26.75 -1.61
N PHE A 223 -37.89 26.69 -2.41
CA PHE A 223 -37.55 27.61 -3.50
C PHE A 223 -37.36 26.84 -4.81
N PRO A 224 -38.45 26.27 -5.37
CA PRO A 224 -38.37 25.44 -6.58
C PRO A 224 -37.81 26.19 -7.80
N GLU A 225 -37.97 27.52 -7.86
CA GLU A 225 -37.41 28.40 -8.88
C GLU A 225 -35.87 28.50 -8.81
N LYS A 226 -35.27 28.17 -7.67
CA LYS A 226 -33.80 28.16 -7.45
C LYS A 226 -33.18 26.78 -7.66
N LYS A 227 -33.95 25.76 -8.07
CA LYS A 227 -33.52 24.36 -8.22
C LYS A 227 -32.22 24.20 -9.01
N ALA A 228 -32.04 24.95 -10.09
CA ALA A 228 -30.82 24.86 -10.91
C ALA A 228 -29.56 25.28 -10.14
N ILE A 229 -29.62 26.39 -9.39
CA ILE A 229 -28.50 26.90 -8.58
C ILE A 229 -28.22 25.94 -7.42
N ILE A 230 -29.27 25.44 -6.76
CA ILE A 230 -29.14 24.46 -5.67
C ILE A 230 -28.49 23.17 -6.18
N GLY A 231 -28.96 22.63 -7.31
CA GLY A 231 -28.39 21.43 -7.93
C GLY A 231 -26.92 21.62 -8.31
N ALA A 232 -26.54 22.79 -8.84
CA ALA A 232 -25.16 23.16 -9.14
C ALA A 232 -24.28 23.38 -7.90
N SER A 233 -24.86 23.45 -6.69
CA SER A 233 -24.11 23.62 -5.44
C SER A 233 -23.79 22.31 -4.72
N TYR A 234 -24.45 21.21 -5.08
CA TYR A 234 -24.34 19.93 -4.37
C TYR A 234 -22.90 19.44 -4.22
N MET A 235 -22.05 19.52 -5.24
CA MET A 235 -20.66 19.06 -5.14
C MET A 235 -19.81 19.89 -4.20
N MET A 236 -19.91 21.22 -4.27
CA MET A 236 -19.09 22.09 -3.41
C MET A 236 -19.40 21.83 -1.93
N HIS A 237 -20.67 21.53 -1.62
CA HIS A 237 -21.12 21.23 -0.26
C HIS A 237 -20.94 19.76 0.14
N THR A 238 -20.67 18.86 -0.81
CA THR A 238 -20.39 17.44 -0.54
C THR A 238 -18.92 17.07 -0.69
N ALA A 239 -18.05 18.01 -1.08
CA ALA A 239 -16.63 17.75 -1.30
C ALA A 239 -15.90 17.26 -0.04
N SER A 240 -16.26 17.79 1.13
CA SER A 240 -15.73 17.35 2.44
C SER A 240 -16.07 15.90 2.77
N PHE A 241 -17.06 15.30 2.10
CA PHE A 241 -17.41 13.89 2.27
C PHE A 241 -16.25 12.97 1.88
N TRP A 242 -15.51 13.35 0.84
CA TRP A 242 -14.49 12.53 0.19
C TRP A 242 -13.08 12.75 0.75
N GLY A 243 -12.85 13.77 1.60
CA GLY A 243 -11.52 14.08 2.12
C GLY A 243 -11.30 15.55 2.42
N LYS A 244 -10.02 15.95 2.47
CA LYS A 244 -9.39 17.15 3.08
C LYS A 244 -9.88 18.52 2.59
N TYR A 245 -11.17 18.72 2.38
CA TYR A 245 -11.78 20.04 2.38
C TYR A 245 -12.09 20.42 3.83
N ASN A 246 -11.44 21.47 4.32
CA ASN A 246 -11.78 22.16 5.56
C ASN A 246 -11.60 21.40 6.89
N ASP A 247 -10.83 20.30 6.95
CA ASP A 247 -10.73 19.51 8.18
C ASP A 247 -9.31 19.23 8.69
N ASN A 248 -9.10 19.50 9.97
CA ASN A 248 -7.98 19.01 10.78
C ASN A 248 -8.27 17.58 11.30
N THR A 249 -9.48 17.04 11.10
CA THR A 249 -9.78 15.67 11.49
C THR A 249 -9.04 14.69 10.59
N TYR A 250 -8.48 13.66 11.23
CA TYR A 250 -7.81 12.55 10.57
C TYR A 250 -8.79 11.58 9.87
N LEU A 251 -10.11 11.85 9.88
CA LEU A 251 -11.15 10.87 9.54
C LEU A 251 -12.08 11.37 8.42
N PRO A 252 -11.91 10.90 7.17
CA PRO A 252 -12.83 11.21 6.07
C PRO A 252 -14.26 10.72 6.36
N GLN A 253 -15.26 11.53 6.03
CA GLN A 253 -16.67 11.22 6.32
C GLN A 253 -17.17 9.94 5.66
N TYR A 254 -16.67 9.64 4.47
CA TYR A 254 -16.99 8.42 3.74
C TYR A 254 -16.84 7.15 4.60
N ASP A 255 -15.79 7.05 5.41
CA ASP A 255 -15.47 5.84 6.19
C ASP A 255 -16.54 5.54 7.25
N LYS A 256 -17.09 6.60 7.86
CA LYS A 256 -18.03 6.52 8.98
C LYS A 256 -19.48 6.55 8.54
N ALA A 257 -19.74 6.93 7.30
CA ALA A 257 -21.09 7.04 6.77
C ALA A 257 -21.74 5.65 6.57
N GLU A 258 -23.05 5.60 6.80
CA GLU A 258 -23.86 4.43 6.49
C GLU A 258 -23.95 4.21 4.96
N GLU A 259 -24.18 2.96 4.54
CA GLU A 259 -24.20 2.60 3.11
C GLU A 259 -25.22 3.40 2.28
N GLY A 260 -26.37 3.75 2.86
CA GLY A 260 -27.36 4.61 2.19
C GLY A 260 -26.83 6.02 1.88
N VAL A 261 -26.05 6.60 2.81
CA VAL A 261 -25.42 7.92 2.63
C VAL A 261 -24.30 7.83 1.60
N LYS A 262 -23.43 6.81 1.71
CA LYS A 262 -22.36 6.56 0.72
C LYS A 262 -22.93 6.45 -0.69
N LYS A 263 -23.97 5.63 -0.87
CA LYS A 263 -24.65 5.48 -2.17
C LYS A 263 -25.19 6.81 -2.68
N THR A 264 -25.87 7.58 -1.83
CA THR A 264 -26.43 8.89 -2.21
C THR A 264 -25.33 9.85 -2.69
N MET A 265 -24.22 9.93 -1.96
CA MET A 265 -23.08 10.79 -2.33
C MET A 265 -22.43 10.32 -3.63
N LEU A 266 -22.28 9.01 -3.82
CA LEU A 266 -21.78 8.43 -5.07
C LEU A 266 -22.71 8.71 -6.26
N ASP A 267 -24.03 8.63 -6.09
CA ASP A 267 -25.00 8.89 -7.15
C ASP A 267 -24.95 10.38 -7.58
N ILE A 268 -24.80 11.30 -6.62
CA ILE A 268 -24.55 12.72 -6.91
C ILE A 268 -23.26 12.88 -7.71
N PHE A 269 -22.18 12.26 -7.27
CA PHE A 269 -20.89 12.34 -7.96
C PHE A 269 -20.96 11.75 -9.38
N ARG A 270 -21.63 10.59 -9.57
CA ARG A 270 -21.84 9.97 -10.88
C ARG A 270 -22.63 10.88 -11.83
N ASN A 271 -23.69 11.51 -11.33
CA ASN A 271 -24.46 12.47 -12.13
C ASN A 271 -23.56 13.65 -12.56
N TRP A 272 -22.75 14.16 -11.63
CA TRP A 272 -21.84 15.27 -11.89
C TRP A 272 -20.71 14.92 -12.84
N LEU A 273 -20.15 13.72 -12.76
CA LEU A 273 -19.16 13.27 -13.73
C LEU A 273 -19.72 13.28 -15.16
N LYS A 274 -21.04 13.10 -15.33
CA LYS A 274 -21.73 13.17 -16.62
C LYS A 274 -22.10 14.60 -17.03
N THR A 275 -22.54 15.45 -16.10
CA THR A 275 -23.10 16.78 -16.41
C THR A 275 -22.12 17.93 -16.23
N TYR A 276 -21.08 17.78 -15.40
CA TYR A 276 -20.06 18.77 -15.08
C TYR A 276 -18.72 18.10 -14.74
N PRO A 277 -18.07 17.46 -15.74
CA PRO A 277 -16.90 16.62 -15.51
C PRO A 277 -15.74 17.39 -14.88
N GLU A 278 -15.49 18.65 -15.24
CA GLU A 278 -14.39 19.45 -14.70
C GLU A 278 -14.51 19.63 -13.18
N GLY A 279 -15.71 19.89 -12.68
CA GLY A 279 -15.95 19.98 -11.24
C GLY A 279 -15.79 18.63 -10.54
N ALA A 280 -16.33 17.56 -11.11
CA ALA A 280 -16.17 16.21 -10.55
C ALA A 280 -14.69 15.83 -10.43
N MET A 281 -13.88 16.16 -11.46
CA MET A 281 -12.43 15.98 -11.47
C MET A 281 -11.75 16.82 -10.40
N MET A 282 -12.17 18.08 -10.20
CA MET A 282 -11.68 18.92 -9.11
C MET A 282 -11.98 18.29 -7.73
N VAL A 283 -13.17 17.76 -7.48
CA VAL A 283 -13.43 17.09 -6.19
C VAL A 283 -12.61 15.81 -6.04
N ALA A 284 -12.50 14.99 -7.08
CA ALA A 284 -11.67 13.79 -7.03
C ALA A 284 -10.19 14.11 -6.75
N SER A 285 -9.66 15.20 -7.29
CA SER A 285 -8.26 15.64 -7.05
C SER A 285 -7.94 15.96 -5.59
N GLN A 286 -8.95 16.34 -4.81
CA GLN A 286 -8.81 16.76 -3.42
C GLN A 286 -9.30 15.70 -2.43
N ALA A 287 -9.92 14.63 -2.93
CA ALA A 287 -10.37 13.52 -2.13
C ALA A 287 -9.19 12.75 -1.52
N HIS A 288 -9.44 12.12 -0.38
CA HIS A 288 -8.47 11.22 0.23
C HIS A 288 -8.22 10.02 -0.71
N PRO A 289 -6.97 9.57 -0.93
CA PRO A 289 -6.66 8.53 -1.91
C PRO A 289 -7.44 7.22 -1.74
N GLN A 290 -7.74 6.86 -0.48
CA GLN A 290 -8.50 5.64 -0.19
C GLN A 290 -10.00 5.76 -0.51
N TYR A 291 -10.55 6.98 -0.41
CA TYR A 291 -11.98 7.28 -0.54
C TYR A 291 -12.27 8.14 -1.78
N ASN A 292 -11.36 8.16 -2.75
CA ASN A 292 -11.56 8.89 -3.99
C ASN A 292 -12.81 8.35 -4.70
N PRO A 293 -13.79 9.21 -5.06
CA PRO A 293 -15.05 8.77 -5.64
C PRO A 293 -14.86 8.06 -6.99
N LEU A 294 -13.90 8.48 -7.82
CA LEU A 294 -13.60 7.80 -9.09
C LEU A 294 -13.00 6.41 -8.85
N LYS A 295 -12.17 6.26 -7.82
CA LYS A 295 -11.66 4.93 -7.41
C LYS A 295 -12.79 4.00 -7.01
N ILE A 296 -13.74 4.49 -6.20
CA ILE A 296 -14.87 3.69 -5.74
C ILE A 296 -15.78 3.32 -6.92
N ILE A 297 -16.07 4.27 -7.82
CA ILE A 297 -16.88 4.00 -9.02
C ILE A 297 -16.19 2.96 -9.90
N ALA A 298 -14.90 3.11 -10.19
CA ALA A 298 -14.14 2.15 -10.99
C ALA A 298 -14.18 0.74 -10.38
N ALA A 299 -14.00 0.63 -9.07
CA ALA A 299 -14.08 -0.66 -8.36
C ALA A 299 -15.48 -1.30 -8.45
N GLN A 300 -16.54 -0.52 -8.18
CA GLN A 300 -17.92 -1.02 -8.27
C GLN A 300 -18.28 -1.45 -9.70
N THR A 301 -17.91 -0.64 -10.69
CA THR A 301 -18.15 -0.94 -12.11
C THR A 301 -17.40 -2.22 -12.53
N PHE A 302 -16.17 -2.41 -12.02
CA PHE A 302 -15.39 -3.62 -12.23
C PHE A 302 -16.02 -4.86 -11.60
N GLU A 303 -16.50 -4.75 -10.36
CA GLU A 303 -17.20 -5.83 -9.65
C GLU A 303 -18.50 -6.24 -10.35
N ASN A 304 -19.19 -5.28 -10.97
CA ASN A 304 -20.39 -5.53 -11.78
C ASN A 304 -20.09 -6.17 -13.15
N GLY A 305 -18.82 -6.34 -13.51
CA GLY A 305 -18.40 -6.97 -14.77
C GLY A 305 -18.34 -6.04 -15.98
N ASP A 306 -18.58 -4.74 -15.82
CA ASP A 306 -18.36 -3.74 -16.86
C ASP A 306 -16.90 -3.28 -16.84
N TYR A 307 -16.04 -4.17 -17.31
CA TYR A 307 -14.60 -3.99 -17.24
C TYR A 307 -14.16 -2.73 -18.02
N ASP A 308 -14.68 -2.51 -19.23
CA ASP A 308 -14.25 -1.40 -20.09
C ASP A 308 -14.64 -0.03 -19.50
N GLU A 309 -15.86 0.11 -18.96
CA GLU A 309 -16.26 1.33 -18.25
C GLU A 309 -15.39 1.53 -16.99
N ALA A 310 -15.12 0.48 -16.22
CA ALA A 310 -14.26 0.56 -15.04
C ALA A 310 -12.87 1.08 -15.36
N ALA A 311 -12.28 0.63 -16.47
CA ALA A 311 -10.98 1.07 -16.92
C ALA A 311 -10.99 2.53 -17.40
N GLN A 312 -12.05 2.97 -18.10
CA GLN A 312 -12.21 4.38 -18.48
C GLN A 312 -12.32 5.30 -17.25
N VAL A 313 -13.10 4.92 -16.25
CA VAL A 313 -13.22 5.67 -14.99
C VAL A 313 -11.88 5.69 -14.25
N ALA A 314 -11.14 4.58 -14.26
CA ALA A 314 -9.80 4.53 -13.67
C ALA A 314 -8.80 5.46 -14.39
N ILE A 315 -8.84 5.55 -15.72
CA ILE A 315 -8.01 6.48 -16.49
C ILE A 315 -8.34 7.92 -16.10
N LEU A 316 -9.62 8.29 -16.05
CA LEU A 316 -10.05 9.61 -15.58
C LEU A 316 -9.50 9.89 -14.19
N ALA A 317 -9.60 8.94 -13.25
CA ALA A 317 -9.09 9.10 -11.89
C ALA A 317 -7.59 9.43 -11.85
N LEU A 318 -6.79 8.77 -12.69
CA LEU A 318 -5.34 8.97 -12.78
C LEU A 318 -4.96 10.26 -13.51
N GLN A 319 -5.85 10.78 -14.36
CA GLN A 319 -5.68 12.05 -15.05
C GLN A 319 -6.16 13.26 -14.22
N ALA A 320 -6.73 13.04 -13.04
CA ALA A 320 -7.03 14.14 -12.13
C ALA A 320 -5.72 14.81 -11.69
N PRO A 321 -5.61 16.17 -11.76
CA PRO A 321 -4.48 16.88 -11.17
C PRO A 321 -4.35 16.51 -9.69
N LEU A 322 -3.13 16.47 -9.12
CA LEU A 322 -2.95 16.13 -7.70
C LEU A 322 -2.23 17.25 -6.94
N LEU A 323 -2.71 17.53 -5.72
CA LEU A 323 -2.07 18.49 -4.82
C LEU A 323 -0.71 18.03 -4.28
N TRP A 324 -0.39 16.74 -4.39
CA TRP A 324 0.84 16.12 -3.87
C TRP A 324 1.70 15.49 -4.98
N LYS A 325 1.75 16.11 -6.16
CA LYS A 325 2.48 15.59 -7.33
C LYS A 325 3.99 15.32 -7.08
N ASP A 326 4.59 15.89 -6.04
CA ASP A 326 6.01 15.67 -5.72
C ASP A 326 6.23 14.56 -4.66
N ASP A 327 5.16 13.92 -4.16
CA ASP A 327 5.22 12.82 -3.19
C ASP A 327 5.17 11.46 -3.91
N LEU A 328 6.35 10.88 -4.16
CA LEU A 328 6.50 9.62 -4.88
C LEU A 328 5.69 8.48 -4.23
N GLY A 329 5.63 8.42 -2.89
CA GLY A 329 4.91 7.37 -2.17
C GLY A 329 3.40 7.46 -2.41
N LYS A 330 2.84 8.67 -2.30
CA LYS A 330 1.40 8.89 -2.58
C LYS A 330 1.06 8.66 -4.05
N SER A 331 1.91 9.09 -4.98
CA SER A 331 1.70 8.84 -6.41
C SER A 331 1.70 7.34 -6.72
N ARG A 332 2.64 6.58 -6.13
CA ARG A 332 2.67 5.12 -6.27
C ARG A 332 1.40 4.47 -5.76
N ASP A 333 1.00 4.80 -4.53
CA ASP A 333 -0.15 4.17 -3.89
C ASP A 333 -1.46 4.53 -4.63
N ALA A 334 -1.55 5.74 -5.19
CA ALA A 334 -2.68 6.17 -6.03
C ALA A 334 -2.74 5.39 -7.35
N ILE A 335 -1.63 5.21 -8.06
CA ILE A 335 -1.59 4.47 -9.34
C ILE A 335 -1.81 2.96 -9.09
N ALA A 336 -1.12 2.39 -8.10
CA ALA A 336 -1.22 0.98 -7.76
C ALA A 336 -2.64 0.58 -7.30
N ALA A 337 -3.42 1.52 -6.75
CA ALA A 337 -4.81 1.26 -6.38
C ALA A 337 -5.69 0.80 -7.56
N PHE A 338 -5.31 1.11 -8.80
CA PHE A 338 -6.03 0.70 -10.00
C PHE A 338 -5.39 -0.49 -10.73
N SER A 339 -4.25 -1.01 -10.27
CA SER A 339 -3.51 -2.06 -11.00
C SER A 339 -4.35 -3.32 -11.24
N ASN A 340 -5.23 -3.66 -10.31
CA ASN A 340 -6.08 -4.85 -10.42
C ASN A 340 -7.09 -4.75 -11.58
N ILE A 341 -7.58 -3.54 -11.87
CA ILE A 341 -8.48 -3.29 -13.00
C ILE A 341 -7.72 -3.57 -14.30
N PHE A 342 -6.55 -2.96 -14.47
CA PHE A 342 -5.77 -3.08 -15.70
C PHE A 342 -5.08 -4.43 -15.91
N ARG A 343 -4.92 -5.23 -14.85
CA ARG A 343 -4.30 -6.57 -14.93
C ARG A 343 -5.31 -7.71 -15.13
N HIS A 344 -6.60 -7.40 -15.16
CA HIS A 344 -7.63 -8.44 -15.18
C HIS A 344 -7.59 -9.26 -16.49
N PRO A 345 -7.60 -10.61 -16.45
CA PRO A 345 -7.44 -11.44 -17.65
C PRO A 345 -8.53 -11.28 -18.73
N LYS A 346 -9.71 -10.76 -18.36
CA LYS A 346 -10.78 -10.46 -19.33
C LYS A 346 -10.54 -9.15 -20.09
N HIS A 347 -9.68 -8.27 -19.57
CA HIS A 347 -9.11 -7.15 -20.32
C HIS A 347 -7.96 -7.64 -21.21
N LYS A 348 -8.27 -8.47 -22.21
CA LYS A 348 -7.29 -8.94 -23.20
C LYS A 348 -6.87 -7.86 -24.21
N LYS A 349 -7.46 -6.66 -24.14
CA LYS A 349 -7.21 -5.53 -25.02
C LYS A 349 -6.83 -4.30 -24.19
N LEU A 350 -5.60 -4.26 -23.73
CA LEU A 350 -4.97 -3.12 -23.05
C LEU A 350 -4.59 -1.98 -24.02
N TYR A 351 -5.44 -1.72 -25.04
CA TYR A 351 -5.36 -0.54 -25.91
C TYR A 351 -6.05 0.69 -25.28
N LEU A 352 -6.33 0.64 -23.98
CA LEU A 352 -7.12 1.66 -23.29
C LEU A 352 -6.28 2.90 -22.95
N PHE A 353 -4.97 2.72 -22.76
CA PHE A 353 -4.04 3.83 -22.66
C PHE A 353 -3.42 4.13 -24.02
N THR A 354 -3.49 5.39 -24.43
CA THR A 354 -2.63 5.96 -25.45
C THR A 354 -1.32 6.43 -24.82
N ALA A 355 -0.29 6.72 -25.64
CA ALA A 355 0.90 7.39 -25.15
C ALA A 355 0.58 8.76 -24.53
N ALA A 356 -0.43 9.47 -25.06
CA ALA A 356 -0.90 10.73 -24.49
C ALA A 356 -1.48 10.54 -23.08
N ASP A 357 -2.23 9.46 -22.85
CA ASP A 357 -2.79 9.17 -21.52
C ASP A 357 -1.70 8.92 -20.48
N ILE A 358 -0.74 8.04 -20.80
CA ILE A 358 0.38 7.75 -19.90
C ILE A 358 1.20 9.02 -19.63
N LYS A 359 1.45 9.83 -20.67
CA LYS A 359 2.17 11.09 -20.53
C LYS A 359 1.42 12.06 -19.61
N GLY A 360 0.11 12.23 -19.80
CA GLY A 360 -0.71 13.10 -18.95
C GLY A 360 -0.73 12.67 -17.49
N ILE A 361 -0.85 11.36 -17.23
CA ILE A 361 -0.76 10.79 -15.87
C ILE A 361 0.64 11.07 -15.28
N ALA A 362 1.69 10.82 -16.05
CA ALA A 362 3.07 11.04 -15.62
C ALA A 362 3.31 12.52 -15.23
N GLU A 363 2.82 13.46 -16.04
CA GLU A 363 2.91 14.90 -15.78
C GLU A 363 2.14 15.31 -14.52
N ASN A 364 0.91 14.80 -14.33
CA ASN A 364 0.08 15.08 -13.16
C ASN A 364 0.67 14.55 -11.85
N HIS A 365 1.41 13.44 -11.95
CA HIS A 365 2.03 12.77 -10.81
C HIS A 365 3.51 13.13 -10.61
N GLY A 366 4.09 13.97 -11.47
CA GLY A 366 5.52 14.34 -11.39
C GLY A 366 6.49 13.18 -11.63
N LEU A 367 6.11 12.21 -12.47
CA LEU A 367 6.84 10.96 -12.69
C LEU A 367 7.38 10.84 -14.12
N PRO A 368 8.41 10.02 -14.35
CA PRO A 368 8.69 9.46 -15.67
C PRO A 368 7.55 8.55 -16.14
N ALA A 369 7.21 8.58 -17.43
CA ALA A 369 6.11 7.80 -18.00
C ALA A 369 6.26 6.28 -17.77
N ARG A 370 7.50 5.77 -17.79
CA ARG A 370 7.78 4.36 -17.48
C ARG A 370 7.33 3.94 -16.08
N MET A 371 7.40 4.83 -15.07
CA MET A 371 7.02 4.49 -13.69
C MET A 371 5.50 4.32 -13.56
N VAL A 372 4.73 5.10 -14.33
CA VAL A 372 3.28 4.93 -14.41
C VAL A 372 2.96 3.52 -14.92
N ILE A 373 3.60 3.10 -16.01
CA ILE A 373 3.42 1.75 -16.58
C ILE A 373 3.86 0.65 -15.59
N GLU A 374 5.01 0.81 -14.95
CA GLU A 374 5.51 -0.11 -13.91
C GLU A 374 4.45 -0.34 -12.81
N TRP A 375 3.86 0.72 -12.29
CA TRP A 375 2.89 0.63 -11.21
C TRP A 375 1.51 0.12 -11.66
N LEU A 376 1.08 0.47 -12.87
CA LEU A 376 -0.14 -0.08 -13.47
C LEU A 376 -0.01 -1.60 -13.70
N THR A 377 1.19 -2.08 -14.04
CA THR A 377 1.47 -3.52 -14.19
C THR A 377 1.70 -4.24 -12.86
N GLY A 378 1.79 -3.52 -11.74
CA GLY A 378 2.07 -4.08 -10.42
C GLY A 378 3.49 -4.65 -10.30
N GLU A 379 4.43 -4.11 -11.07
CA GLU A 379 5.84 -4.48 -11.02
C GLU A 379 6.64 -3.46 -10.17
N GLU A 380 7.81 -3.87 -9.69
CA GLU A 380 8.69 -3.01 -8.87
C GLU A 380 9.41 -1.96 -9.72
N THR A 381 9.73 -0.80 -9.11
CA THR A 381 10.18 0.46 -9.73
C THR A 381 11.50 0.44 -10.53
N ASP A 382 12.24 -0.66 -10.47
CA ASP A 382 13.55 -0.83 -11.10
C ASP A 382 13.54 -1.87 -12.24
N LYS A 383 12.48 -2.69 -12.32
CA LYS A 383 12.43 -3.84 -13.23
C LYS A 383 12.46 -3.48 -14.71
N TYR A 384 12.10 -2.24 -15.04
CA TYR A 384 12.03 -1.76 -16.42
C TYR A 384 13.28 -0.97 -16.85
N THR A 385 14.22 -0.74 -15.94
CA THR A 385 15.33 0.19 -16.16
C THR A 385 16.64 -0.50 -16.48
N THR A 386 16.93 -1.64 -15.85
CA THR A 386 18.19 -2.39 -15.98
C THR A 386 18.00 -3.84 -15.52
N ALA A 387 18.92 -4.73 -15.90
CA ALA A 387 18.99 -6.07 -15.32
C ALA A 387 19.51 -6.02 -13.89
N GLY A 388 18.91 -6.84 -13.03
CA GLY A 388 19.37 -7.07 -11.65
C GLY A 388 20.47 -8.13 -11.64
N LYS A 389 21.43 -8.00 -10.71
CA LYS A 389 22.44 -9.03 -10.48
C LYS A 389 21.91 -10.03 -9.44
N TRP A 390 21.78 -11.29 -9.81
CA TRP A 390 21.35 -12.38 -8.93
C TRP A 390 22.35 -13.54 -9.00
N ARG A 391 22.96 -13.91 -7.86
CA ARG A 391 23.95 -15.00 -7.77
C ARG A 391 25.04 -14.94 -8.85
N ASP A 392 25.60 -13.75 -9.05
CA ASP A 392 26.63 -13.46 -10.05
C ASP A 392 26.22 -13.48 -11.52
N GLU A 393 24.96 -13.76 -11.81
CA GLU A 393 24.37 -13.65 -13.14
C GLU A 393 23.47 -12.42 -13.24
N TYR A 394 23.42 -11.79 -14.41
CA TYR A 394 22.45 -10.74 -14.67
C TYR A 394 21.15 -11.36 -15.16
N ALA A 395 20.07 -11.14 -14.41
CA ALA A 395 18.73 -11.58 -14.74
C ALA A 395 17.87 -10.37 -15.11
N HIS A 396 17.12 -10.50 -16.19
CA HIS A 396 16.05 -9.56 -16.49
C HIS A 396 14.83 -9.90 -15.62
N THR A 397 14.13 -8.88 -15.18
CA THR A 397 12.97 -8.99 -14.30
C THR A 397 11.65 -8.77 -15.04
N PHE A 398 11.70 -8.58 -16.37
CA PHE A 398 10.52 -8.54 -17.22
C PHE A 398 9.79 -9.88 -17.21
N LYS A 399 8.49 -9.85 -16.87
CA LYS A 399 7.60 -10.98 -17.16
C LYS A 399 7.17 -10.91 -18.62
N LEU A 400 7.04 -12.08 -19.27
CA LEU A 400 6.55 -12.24 -20.65
C LEU A 400 5.23 -11.50 -20.93
N THR A 401 4.41 -11.29 -19.89
CA THR A 401 3.13 -10.57 -19.96
C THR A 401 3.26 -9.10 -20.38
N TYR A 402 4.45 -8.50 -20.27
CA TYR A 402 4.68 -7.10 -20.67
C TYR A 402 4.49 -6.86 -22.18
N GLY A 403 5.09 -7.69 -23.05
CA GLY A 403 4.88 -7.57 -24.50
C GLY A 403 3.46 -7.91 -24.95
N GLU A 404 2.78 -8.79 -24.20
CA GLU A 404 1.39 -9.17 -24.46
C GLU A 404 0.39 -8.07 -24.05
N SER A 405 0.75 -7.24 -23.08
CA SER A 405 -0.08 -6.14 -22.57
C SER A 405 -0.10 -4.90 -23.46
N GLY A 406 0.78 -4.78 -24.46
CA GLY A 406 0.83 -3.62 -25.36
C GLY A 406 1.52 -2.38 -24.79
N TYR A 407 1.98 -2.40 -23.53
CA TYR A 407 2.76 -1.31 -22.94
C TYR A 407 4.10 -1.08 -23.67
N ASP A 408 4.64 -2.08 -24.36
CA ASP A 408 5.84 -1.93 -25.19
C ASP A 408 5.62 -0.97 -26.37
N LYS A 409 4.44 -1.00 -27.00
CA LYS A 409 4.07 -0.04 -28.05
C LYS A 409 3.95 1.38 -27.50
N ILE A 410 3.36 1.52 -26.32
CA ILE A 410 3.21 2.83 -25.67
C ILE A 410 4.58 3.42 -25.31
N LEU A 411 5.47 2.62 -24.73
CA LEU A 411 6.84 3.05 -24.41
C LEU A 411 7.66 3.39 -25.66
N LYS A 412 7.46 2.63 -26.75
CA LYS A 412 8.04 2.96 -28.05
C LYS A 412 7.55 4.33 -28.54
N GLU A 413 6.23 4.56 -28.55
CA GLU A 413 5.64 5.82 -29.03
C GLU A 413 6.08 7.03 -28.17
N LEU A 414 6.07 6.88 -26.84
CA LEU A 414 6.61 7.88 -25.91
C LEU A 414 8.08 8.20 -26.20
N GLY A 415 8.89 7.16 -26.41
CA GLY A 415 10.31 7.30 -26.74
C GLY A 415 10.58 7.91 -28.11
N GLU A 416 9.74 7.61 -29.10
CA GLU A 416 9.77 8.26 -30.42
C GLU A 416 9.44 9.77 -30.30
N ASN A 417 8.59 10.14 -29.35
CA ASN A 417 8.24 11.51 -28.98
C ASN A 417 9.21 12.19 -28.00
N GLY A 418 10.37 11.57 -27.71
CA GLY A 418 11.47 12.20 -26.97
C GLY A 418 11.55 11.86 -25.48
N ASP A 419 10.70 10.98 -24.95
CA ASP A 419 10.86 10.47 -23.58
C ASP A 419 12.00 9.43 -23.53
N GLY A 420 13.19 9.88 -23.11
CA GLY A 420 14.39 9.05 -23.03
C GLY A 420 14.27 7.86 -22.08
N ASP A 421 13.52 8.00 -20.99
CA ASP A 421 13.31 6.95 -20.00
C ASP A 421 12.36 5.87 -20.53
N ALA A 422 11.30 6.29 -21.22
CA ALA A 422 10.42 5.37 -21.94
C ALA A 422 11.16 4.61 -23.04
N LEU A 423 12.00 5.33 -23.80
CA LEU A 423 12.83 4.74 -24.86
C LEU A 423 13.83 3.73 -24.31
N ASN A 424 14.45 4.02 -23.15
CA ASN A 424 15.33 3.10 -22.45
C ASN A 424 14.60 1.80 -22.07
N ALA A 425 13.41 1.90 -21.47
CA ALA A 425 12.63 0.74 -21.06
C ALA A 425 12.21 -0.13 -22.28
N TYR A 426 11.79 0.50 -23.38
CA TYR A 426 11.48 -0.21 -24.61
C TYR A 426 12.72 -0.91 -25.21
N ALA A 427 13.86 -0.22 -25.27
CA ALA A 427 15.13 -0.78 -25.75
C ALA A 427 15.58 -1.99 -24.91
N TYR A 428 15.40 -1.91 -23.59
CA TYR A 428 15.70 -3.00 -22.68
C TYR A 428 14.77 -4.21 -22.87
N GLY A 429 13.47 -3.99 -23.11
CA GLY A 429 12.54 -5.04 -23.52
C GLY A 429 12.92 -5.73 -24.84
N LEU A 430 13.45 -4.98 -25.83
CA LEU A 430 13.97 -5.55 -27.08
C LEU A 430 15.23 -6.38 -26.86
N ALA A 431 16.18 -5.88 -26.05
CA ALA A 431 17.46 -6.55 -25.81
C ALA A 431 17.30 -7.97 -25.25
N PHE A 432 16.29 -8.17 -24.39
CA PHE A 432 15.95 -9.44 -23.77
C PHE A 432 14.87 -10.23 -24.51
N GLY A 433 14.41 -9.76 -25.68
CA GLY A 433 13.45 -10.47 -26.53
C GLY A 433 12.01 -10.51 -25.98
N VAL A 434 11.67 -9.63 -25.04
CA VAL A 434 10.33 -9.52 -24.45
C VAL A 434 9.43 -8.64 -25.33
N SER A 435 10.00 -7.65 -26.00
CA SER A 435 9.30 -6.81 -26.98
C SER A 435 9.52 -7.31 -28.41
N LYS A 436 8.54 -7.08 -29.29
CA LYS A 436 8.66 -7.47 -30.71
C LYS A 436 9.70 -6.61 -31.43
N GLY A 437 10.75 -7.24 -31.95
CA GLY A 437 11.77 -6.57 -32.77
C GLY A 437 13.10 -7.32 -32.77
N LYS A 438 14.12 -6.74 -33.40
CA LYS A 438 15.48 -7.30 -33.41
C LYS A 438 16.22 -6.87 -32.13
N PRO A 439 16.70 -7.79 -31.27
CA PRO A 439 17.40 -7.42 -30.03
C PRO A 439 18.60 -6.48 -30.26
N ALA A 440 19.34 -6.68 -31.34
CA ALA A 440 20.48 -5.82 -31.71
C ALA A 440 20.11 -4.34 -31.96
N SER A 441 18.82 -4.02 -32.19
CA SER A 441 18.36 -2.63 -32.33
C SER A 441 18.35 -1.88 -30.99
N ALA A 442 18.44 -2.58 -29.85
CA ALA A 442 18.48 -1.97 -28.52
C ALA A 442 19.65 -0.98 -28.36
N VAL A 443 20.81 -1.25 -28.97
CA VAL A 443 21.99 -0.36 -28.89
C VAL A 443 21.69 1.02 -29.45
N ALA A 444 21.06 1.09 -30.63
CA ALA A 444 20.73 2.36 -31.25
C ALA A 444 19.70 3.15 -30.41
N LEU A 445 18.72 2.45 -29.82
CA LEU A 445 17.69 3.05 -28.99
C LEU A 445 18.24 3.55 -27.64
N TRP A 446 19.11 2.77 -26.99
CA TRP A 446 19.81 3.24 -25.79
C TRP A 446 20.73 4.42 -26.08
N ASN A 447 21.42 4.44 -27.23
CA ASN A 447 22.20 5.62 -27.62
C ASN A 447 21.31 6.86 -27.74
N LYS A 448 20.16 6.76 -28.42
CA LYS A 448 19.20 7.85 -28.55
C LYS A 448 18.64 8.28 -27.18
N ALA A 449 18.32 7.34 -26.31
CA ALA A 449 17.84 7.61 -24.95
C ALA A 449 18.92 8.30 -24.08
N ALA A 450 20.18 7.88 -24.19
CA ALA A 450 21.30 8.52 -23.53
C ALA A 450 21.58 9.93 -24.08
N ASP A 451 21.38 10.16 -25.38
CA ASP A 451 21.48 11.50 -25.98
C ASP A 451 20.38 12.45 -25.49
N SER A 452 19.20 11.91 -25.14
CA SER A 452 18.16 12.64 -24.42
C SER A 452 18.40 12.75 -22.90
N GLY A 453 19.55 12.29 -22.40
CA GLY A 453 19.96 12.44 -21.00
C GLY A 453 19.43 11.38 -20.02
N SER A 454 18.89 10.25 -20.50
CA SER A 454 18.48 9.13 -19.63
C SER A 454 19.71 8.43 -19.04
N SER A 455 19.83 8.47 -17.72
CA SER A 455 21.00 7.91 -17.01
C SER A 455 20.97 6.38 -16.98
N TRP A 456 19.77 5.79 -16.97
CA TRP A 456 19.63 4.34 -17.09
C TRP A 456 20.04 3.82 -18.46
N ALA A 457 19.77 4.57 -19.55
CA ALA A 457 20.25 4.20 -20.89
C ALA A 457 21.78 4.22 -20.97
N MET A 458 22.41 5.25 -20.42
CA MET A 458 23.87 5.35 -20.36
C MET A 458 24.46 4.19 -19.54
N TYR A 459 23.85 3.86 -18.40
CA TYR A 459 24.25 2.73 -17.57
C TYR A 459 24.10 1.40 -18.31
N ASN A 460 22.99 1.17 -19.02
CA ASN A 460 22.73 -0.05 -19.80
C ASN A 460 23.73 -0.24 -20.95
N LEU A 461 24.12 0.83 -21.64
CA LEU A 461 25.17 0.75 -22.67
C LEU A 461 26.49 0.21 -22.08
N LEU A 462 26.91 0.66 -20.90
CA LEU A 462 28.14 0.17 -20.28
C LEU A 462 27.99 -1.25 -19.74
N LEU A 463 26.81 -1.55 -19.17
CA LEU A 463 26.53 -2.80 -18.51
C LEU A 463 26.25 -3.96 -19.48
N ALA A 464 25.79 -3.69 -20.71
CA ALA A 464 25.37 -4.70 -21.69
C ALA A 464 26.44 -5.78 -21.98
N THR A 465 27.72 -5.43 -21.91
CA THR A 465 28.84 -6.38 -22.05
C THR A 465 28.83 -7.49 -20.99
N LYS A 466 28.31 -7.21 -19.78
CA LYS A 466 28.18 -8.20 -18.70
C LYS A 466 26.95 -9.10 -18.84
N TRP A 467 26.05 -8.81 -19.79
CA TRP A 467 24.84 -9.60 -20.04
C TRP A 467 25.04 -10.71 -21.08
N GLY A 468 26.24 -10.82 -21.66
CA GLY A 468 26.58 -11.91 -22.59
C GLY A 468 25.91 -11.81 -23.97
N PHE A 469 25.47 -10.62 -24.36
CA PHE A 469 24.84 -10.41 -25.66
C PHE A 469 25.84 -10.56 -26.81
N LYS A 470 25.64 -11.57 -27.67
CA LYS A 470 26.51 -11.82 -28.86
C LYS A 470 26.56 -10.66 -29.85
N TRP A 471 25.54 -9.80 -29.84
CA TRP A 471 25.41 -8.64 -30.72
C TRP A 471 26.00 -7.35 -30.13
N TYR A 472 26.49 -7.37 -28.89
CA TYR A 472 27.12 -6.23 -28.23
C TYR A 472 28.61 -6.51 -28.01
N GLY A 473 29.48 -5.73 -28.65
CA GLY A 473 30.91 -6.01 -28.70
C GLY A 473 31.81 -4.94 -28.08
N PRO A 474 33.14 -5.14 -28.11
CA PRO A 474 34.12 -4.18 -27.59
C PRO A 474 34.03 -2.78 -28.22
N LYS A 475 33.63 -2.69 -29.50
CA LYS A 475 33.45 -1.40 -30.19
C LYS A 475 32.29 -0.60 -29.61
N ASP A 476 31.17 -1.25 -29.31
CA ASP A 476 30.01 -0.61 -28.72
C ASP A 476 30.31 -0.12 -27.30
N LEU A 477 31.01 -0.95 -26.50
CA LEU A 477 31.48 -0.57 -25.18
C LEU A 477 32.42 0.64 -25.23
N GLN A 478 33.36 0.67 -26.18
CA GLN A 478 34.26 1.81 -26.35
C GLN A 478 33.49 3.08 -26.70
N ALA A 479 32.49 3.00 -27.59
CA ALA A 479 31.63 4.13 -27.93
C ALA A 479 30.83 4.63 -26.71
N ALA A 480 30.32 3.71 -25.88
CA ALA A 480 29.63 4.04 -24.64
C ALA A 480 30.54 4.78 -23.64
N ARG A 481 31.80 4.33 -23.47
CA ARG A 481 32.79 5.01 -22.61
C ARG A 481 33.09 6.43 -23.08
N GLU A 482 33.22 6.64 -24.38
CA GLU A 482 33.43 7.99 -24.93
C GLU A 482 32.20 8.88 -24.68
N LYS A 483 30.99 8.36 -24.88
CA LYS A 483 29.74 9.08 -24.60
C LYS A 483 29.60 9.48 -23.13
N LEU A 484 29.99 8.61 -22.19
CA LEU A 484 29.94 8.89 -20.75
C LEU A 484 30.71 10.17 -20.38
N LYS A 485 31.81 10.48 -21.06
CA LYS A 485 32.65 11.67 -20.78
C LYS A 485 31.90 12.99 -20.98
N THR A 486 30.95 13.01 -21.92
CA THR A 486 30.17 14.19 -22.28
C THR A 486 28.70 14.09 -21.84
N PHE A 487 28.31 12.98 -21.22
CA PHE A 487 26.94 12.71 -20.82
C PHE A 487 26.45 13.72 -19.77
N LYS A 488 25.23 14.22 -19.95
CA LYS A 488 24.55 15.12 -19.03
C LYS A 488 23.16 14.57 -18.71
N PRO A 489 22.86 14.29 -17.43
CA PRO A 489 21.52 13.91 -17.01
C PRO A 489 20.48 14.98 -17.39
N ALA A 490 19.33 14.56 -17.91
CA ALA A 490 18.27 15.50 -18.32
C ALA A 490 17.38 15.97 -17.17
N THR A 491 17.14 15.11 -16.18
CA THR A 491 16.23 15.39 -15.05
C THR A 491 16.93 15.29 -13.70
N LYS A 492 16.30 15.78 -12.63
CA LYS A 492 16.79 15.57 -11.25
C LYS A 492 16.84 14.09 -10.88
N PHE A 493 15.87 13.30 -11.38
CA PHE A 493 15.85 11.86 -11.18
C PHE A 493 17.03 11.19 -11.90
N ASP A 494 17.30 11.57 -13.15
CA ASP A 494 18.49 11.10 -13.88
C ASP A 494 19.78 11.50 -13.17
N GLN A 495 19.88 12.72 -12.65
CA GLN A 495 21.04 13.16 -11.90
C GLN A 495 21.26 12.30 -10.65
N TYR A 496 20.18 11.94 -9.94
CA TYR A 496 20.24 11.03 -8.81
C TYR A 496 20.74 9.63 -9.22
N VAL A 497 20.19 9.05 -10.29
CA VAL A 497 20.63 7.76 -10.83
C VAL A 497 22.11 7.81 -11.22
N TYR A 498 22.50 8.85 -11.97
CA TYR A 498 23.88 9.07 -12.39
C TYR A 498 24.82 9.11 -11.19
N ASN A 499 24.53 9.93 -10.18
CA ASN A 499 25.37 10.06 -8.98
C ASN A 499 25.51 8.74 -8.22
N ASN A 500 24.45 7.94 -8.14
CA ASN A 500 24.49 6.64 -7.47
C ASN A 500 25.20 5.55 -8.27
N LYS A 501 25.21 5.66 -9.61
CA LYS A 501 25.78 4.65 -10.50
C LYS A 501 27.12 5.05 -11.11
N ILE A 502 27.59 6.28 -10.92
CA ILE A 502 28.78 6.79 -11.63
C ILE A 502 30.05 6.00 -11.33
N ASN A 503 30.25 5.55 -10.09
CA ASN A 503 31.41 4.74 -9.74
C ASN A 503 31.37 3.37 -10.44
N GLU A 504 30.18 2.78 -10.55
CA GLU A 504 29.98 1.55 -11.29
C GLU A 504 30.21 1.78 -12.79
N MET A 505 29.63 2.84 -13.36
CA MET A 505 29.81 3.25 -14.77
C MET A 505 31.28 3.47 -15.14
N ARG A 506 32.07 4.10 -14.26
CA ARG A 506 33.50 4.35 -14.49
C ARG A 506 34.38 3.11 -14.32
N SER A 507 33.86 2.05 -13.69
CA SER A 507 34.58 0.79 -13.51
C SER A 507 34.56 -0.11 -14.76
N PHE A 508 33.65 0.17 -15.70
CA PHE A 508 33.58 -0.54 -16.98
C PHE A 508 34.62 -0.02 -17.94
#